data_AF-A0A8T5KBT7-F1
#
_entry.id   AF-A0A8T5KBT7-F1
#
_cell.length_a   1.000
_cell.length_b   1.000
_cell.length_c   1.000
_cell.angle_alpha   90.00
_cell.angle_beta   90.00
_cell.angle_gamma   90.00
#
_symmetry.space_group_name_H-M   'P 1'
#
loop_
_entity.id
_entity.type
_entity.pdbx_description
1 polymer ?
#
loop_
_entity_poly.entity_id
_entity_poly.type
_entity_poly.pdbx_seq_one_letter_code
_entity_poly.pdbx_strand_id
1 'polypeptide(L)'
;GSKAAASHTGSIAGSDAVYDAAFKQAGVIRAYDSSEMFDYVKGLLYSPLPEGKNIAIVSNSGGVAVETADRLIQNGLKVPVFSEEAQAEIQELIPGFGNAKNPVDLTATLNMNSFLNVPDIVLKQPEIHGMITISLGTSIIKTMFPDVPDSDLSGMYQWINGTLLKTYKKYNKPVIVIDPSADVAGESAKILEDARVPVYITPERAADVMGVLYRRKQYLDKIGA
;
A
#
# COMPACT_ATOMS: atom_id res chain seq x y z
N GLY A 1 -15.29 -8.83 -26.46
CA GLY A 1 -14.27 -9.74 -25.93
C GLY A 1 -14.41 -11.14 -26.52
N SER A 2 -15.23 -12.00 -25.90
CA SER A 2 -15.36 -13.43 -26.27
C SER A 2 -15.56 -13.71 -27.76
N LYS A 3 -16.51 -13.03 -28.41
CA LYS A 3 -16.75 -13.18 -29.87
C LYS A 3 -15.54 -12.81 -30.72
N ALA A 4 -14.80 -11.76 -30.35
CA ALA A 4 -13.59 -11.35 -31.07
C ALA A 4 -12.45 -12.35 -30.87
N ALA A 5 -12.28 -12.89 -29.66
CA ALA A 5 -11.30 -13.94 -29.38
C ALA A 5 -11.60 -15.22 -30.18
N ALA A 6 -12.87 -15.67 -30.22
CA ALA A 6 -13.30 -16.80 -31.04
C ALA A 6 -12.99 -16.59 -32.53
N SER A 7 -13.25 -15.37 -33.03
CA SER A 7 -12.92 -15.01 -34.41
C SER A 7 -11.41 -15.03 -34.69
N HIS A 8 -10.58 -14.72 -33.69
CA HIS A 8 -9.14 -14.65 -33.85
C HIS A 8 -8.47 -16.04 -33.77
N THR A 9 -8.94 -16.91 -32.87
CA THR A 9 -8.35 -18.24 -32.65
C THR A 9 -9.06 -19.35 -33.41
N GLY A 10 -10.22 -19.09 -34.01
CA GLY A 10 -11.03 -20.09 -34.71
C GLY A 10 -11.69 -21.12 -33.77
N SER A 11 -11.71 -20.87 -32.46
CA SER A 11 -12.26 -21.77 -31.44
C SER A 11 -13.55 -21.22 -30.83
N ILE A 12 -14.41 -22.08 -30.30
CA ILE A 12 -15.55 -21.66 -29.50
C ILE A 12 -15.03 -20.88 -28.29
N ALA A 13 -15.44 -19.61 -28.14
CA ALA A 13 -15.11 -18.87 -26.92
C ALA A 13 -15.85 -19.49 -25.74
N GLY A 14 -15.08 -19.94 -24.74
CA GLY A 14 -15.63 -20.41 -23.48
C GLY A 14 -16.37 -19.30 -22.73
N SER A 15 -17.24 -19.70 -21.80
CA SER A 15 -17.98 -18.76 -20.95
C SER A 15 -17.03 -18.06 -19.97
N ASP A 16 -17.05 -16.73 -19.95
CA ASP A 16 -16.24 -15.93 -19.03
C ASP A 16 -16.50 -16.31 -17.56
N ALA A 17 -17.76 -16.56 -17.21
CA ALA A 17 -18.15 -17.00 -15.87
C ALA A 17 -17.58 -18.38 -15.49
N VAL A 18 -17.41 -19.27 -16.47
CA VAL A 18 -16.79 -20.59 -16.24
C VAL A 18 -15.30 -20.44 -15.99
N TYR A 19 -14.61 -19.58 -16.76
CA TYR A 19 -13.20 -19.28 -16.50
C TYR A 19 -13.00 -18.60 -15.15
N ASP A 20 -13.85 -17.64 -14.78
CA ASP A 20 -13.80 -16.96 -13.49
C ASP A 20 -13.96 -17.95 -12.32
N ALA A 21 -14.93 -18.87 -12.42
CA ALA A 21 -15.11 -19.93 -11.43
C ALA A 21 -13.90 -20.88 -11.36
N ALA A 22 -13.37 -21.30 -12.52
CA ALA A 22 -12.20 -22.16 -12.58
C ALA A 22 -10.95 -21.49 -11.98
N PHE A 23 -10.72 -20.20 -12.27
CA PHE A 23 -9.63 -19.42 -11.69
C PHE A 23 -9.75 -19.30 -10.17
N LYS A 24 -10.95 -19.00 -9.65
CA LYS A 24 -11.21 -18.96 -8.20
C LYS A 24 -10.92 -20.30 -7.53
N GLN A 25 -11.28 -21.41 -8.16
CA GLN A 25 -10.98 -22.76 -7.65
C GLN A 25 -9.48 -23.07 -7.67
N ALA A 26 -8.76 -22.63 -8.71
CA ALA A 26 -7.33 -22.83 -8.87
C ALA A 26 -6.45 -21.82 -8.11
N GLY A 27 -7.06 -20.83 -7.43
CA GLY A 27 -6.33 -19.76 -6.75
C GLY A 27 -5.62 -18.78 -7.69
N VAL A 28 -6.06 -18.73 -8.95
CA VAL A 28 -5.57 -17.79 -9.96
C VAL A 28 -6.17 -16.42 -9.68
N ILE A 29 -5.31 -15.41 -9.60
CA ILE A 29 -5.71 -14.02 -9.42
C ILE A 29 -5.92 -13.41 -10.79
N ARG A 30 -7.16 -13.07 -11.10
CA ARG A 30 -7.55 -12.45 -12.37
C ARG A 30 -7.28 -10.96 -12.33
N ALA A 31 -6.56 -10.46 -13.34
CA ALA A 31 -6.44 -9.05 -13.68
C ALA A 31 -7.29 -8.75 -14.92
N TYR A 32 -7.87 -7.56 -14.99
CA TYR A 32 -8.73 -7.14 -16.10
C TYR A 32 -7.99 -6.32 -17.16
N ASP A 33 -6.81 -5.81 -16.83
CA ASP A 33 -5.91 -5.16 -17.76
C ASP A 33 -4.44 -5.40 -17.38
N SER A 34 -3.53 -4.91 -18.23
CA SER A 34 -2.09 -5.06 -18.02
C SER A 34 -1.58 -4.30 -16.80
N SER A 35 -2.17 -3.16 -16.48
CA SER A 35 -1.73 -2.33 -15.34
C SER A 35 -2.01 -3.07 -14.03
N GLU A 36 -3.23 -3.58 -13.86
CA GLU A 36 -3.58 -4.46 -12.74
C GLU A 36 -2.65 -5.67 -12.67
N MET A 37 -2.38 -6.33 -13.80
CA MET A 37 -1.49 -7.50 -13.83
C MET A 37 -0.09 -7.16 -13.30
N PHE A 38 0.52 -6.09 -13.76
CA PHE A 38 1.85 -5.68 -13.30
C PHE A 38 1.84 -5.23 -11.84
N ASP A 39 0.79 -4.56 -11.38
CA ASP A 39 0.65 -4.18 -9.98
C ASP A 39 0.56 -5.39 -9.06
N TYR A 40 -0.29 -6.35 -9.42
CA TYR A 40 -0.48 -7.57 -8.64
C TYR A 40 0.81 -8.38 -8.57
N VAL A 41 1.51 -8.53 -9.70
CA VAL A 41 2.82 -9.21 -9.75
C VAL A 41 3.84 -8.50 -8.86
N LYS A 42 3.94 -7.17 -8.94
CA LYS A 42 4.87 -6.40 -8.11
C LYS A 42 4.57 -6.60 -6.62
N GLY A 43 3.31 -6.45 -6.21
CA GLY A 43 2.90 -6.69 -4.82
C GLY A 43 3.26 -8.08 -4.32
N LEU A 44 2.89 -9.13 -5.07
CA LEU A 44 3.15 -10.52 -4.71
C LEU A 44 4.64 -10.87 -4.62
N LEU A 45 5.49 -10.22 -5.42
CA LEU A 45 6.94 -10.45 -5.40
C LEU A 45 7.66 -9.69 -4.28
N TYR A 46 7.15 -8.51 -3.91
CA TYR A 46 7.85 -7.58 -3.02
C TYR A 46 7.38 -7.68 -1.58
N SER A 47 6.15 -8.12 -1.34
CA SER A 47 5.55 -8.13 -0.01
C SER A 47 5.31 -9.53 0.54
N PRO A 48 5.45 -9.73 1.87
CA PRO A 48 4.87 -10.89 2.53
C PRO A 48 3.33 -10.83 2.44
N LEU A 49 2.67 -11.95 2.68
CA LEU A 49 1.21 -11.98 2.74
C LEU A 49 0.73 -11.47 4.11
N PRO A 50 -0.37 -10.71 4.17
CA PRO A 50 -0.93 -10.29 5.45
C PRO A 50 -1.56 -11.50 6.16
N GLU A 51 -1.23 -11.72 7.43
CA GLU A 51 -1.78 -12.83 8.24
C GLU A 51 -3.29 -12.68 8.55
N GLY A 52 -3.88 -11.54 8.20
CA GLY A 52 -5.27 -11.25 8.45
C GLY A 52 -5.73 -10.01 7.67
N LYS A 53 -6.95 -9.56 7.95
CA LYS A 53 -7.64 -8.54 7.14
C LYS A 53 -7.55 -7.10 7.65
N ASN A 54 -6.96 -6.90 8.82
CA ASN A 54 -6.90 -5.58 9.44
C ASN A 54 -5.67 -4.81 8.95
N ILE A 55 -5.89 -3.69 8.28
CA ILE A 55 -4.85 -2.88 7.65
C ILE A 55 -4.81 -1.51 8.32
N ALA A 56 -3.61 -1.05 8.66
CA ALA A 56 -3.37 0.31 9.10
C ALA A 56 -3.22 1.24 7.89
N ILE A 57 -3.73 2.46 8.01
CA ILE A 57 -3.51 3.53 7.04
C ILE A 57 -2.82 4.68 7.75
N VAL A 58 -1.71 5.16 7.21
CA VAL A 58 -0.97 6.31 7.74
C VAL A 58 -0.79 7.34 6.63
N SER A 59 -1.43 8.50 6.77
CA SER A 59 -1.47 9.50 5.71
C SER A 59 -1.35 10.92 6.25
N ASN A 60 -0.75 11.83 5.50
CA ASN A 60 -0.83 13.28 5.72
C ASN A 60 -1.95 13.95 4.90
N SER A 61 -2.70 13.16 4.12
CA SER A 61 -3.81 13.59 3.27
C SER A 61 -5.07 12.82 3.62
N GLY A 62 -6.09 13.52 4.12
CA GLY A 62 -7.39 12.94 4.46
C GLY A 62 -8.12 12.34 3.26
N GLY A 63 -8.04 12.97 2.08
CA GLY A 63 -8.65 12.44 0.86
C GLY A 63 -8.07 11.08 0.45
N VAL A 64 -6.73 10.99 0.43
CA VAL A 64 -6.01 9.73 0.17
C VAL A 64 -6.37 8.67 1.22
N ALA A 65 -6.49 9.05 2.50
CA ALA A 65 -6.82 8.13 3.57
C ALA A 65 -8.25 7.55 3.42
N VAL A 66 -9.23 8.39 3.09
CA VAL A 66 -10.63 7.98 2.88
C VAL A 66 -10.72 7.06 1.67
N GLU A 67 -10.12 7.44 0.54
CA GLU A 67 -10.16 6.65 -0.69
C GLU A 67 -9.48 5.29 -0.52
N THR A 68 -8.33 5.26 0.17
CA THR A 68 -7.65 4.01 0.53
C THR A 68 -8.53 3.13 1.41
N ALA A 69 -9.19 3.70 2.43
CA ALA A 69 -10.04 2.96 3.35
C ALA A 69 -11.26 2.35 2.63
N ASP A 70 -11.95 3.15 1.82
CA ASP A 70 -13.10 2.69 1.05
C ASP A 70 -12.72 1.54 0.10
N ARG A 71 -11.58 1.66 -0.60
CA ARG A 71 -11.12 0.61 -1.51
C ARG A 71 -10.65 -0.65 -0.78
N LEU A 72 -10.02 -0.52 0.39
CA LEU A 72 -9.69 -1.67 1.24
C LEU A 72 -10.94 -2.43 1.66
N ILE A 73 -11.99 -1.71 2.08
CA ILE A 73 -13.28 -2.30 2.48
C ILE A 73 -13.93 -3.02 1.29
N GLN A 74 -13.92 -2.43 0.09
CA GLN A 74 -14.41 -3.07 -1.13
C GLN A 74 -13.67 -4.38 -1.46
N ASN A 75 -12.38 -4.45 -1.11
CA ASN A 75 -11.56 -5.66 -1.27
C ASN A 75 -11.73 -6.69 -0.12
N GLY A 76 -12.65 -6.47 0.83
CA GLY A 76 -12.93 -7.38 1.94
C GLY A 76 -11.97 -7.26 3.12
N LEU A 77 -11.14 -6.20 3.15
CA LEU A 77 -10.26 -5.87 4.25
C LEU A 77 -10.99 -4.98 5.28
N LYS A 78 -10.30 -4.67 6.38
CA LYS A 78 -10.81 -3.86 7.49
C LYS A 78 -9.81 -2.79 7.89
N VAL A 79 -10.32 -1.65 8.36
CA VAL A 79 -9.55 -0.54 8.91
C VAL A 79 -9.99 -0.34 10.36
N PRO A 80 -9.60 -1.24 11.29
CA PRO A 80 -10.07 -1.16 12.67
C PRO A 80 -9.42 0.01 13.41
N VAL A 81 -10.16 0.60 14.34
CA VAL A 81 -9.60 1.54 15.32
C VAL A 81 -8.51 0.83 16.13
N PHE A 82 -7.38 1.50 16.34
CA PHE A 82 -6.26 1.00 17.13
C PHE A 82 -6.61 0.90 18.62
N SER A 83 -5.77 0.22 19.41
CA SER A 83 -5.90 0.24 20.86
C SER A 83 -5.81 1.67 21.44
N GLU A 84 -6.35 1.88 22.64
CA GLU A 84 -6.30 3.20 23.29
C GLU A 84 -4.85 3.61 23.58
N GLU A 85 -3.99 2.65 23.93
CA GLU A 85 -2.57 2.86 24.18
C GLU A 85 -1.85 3.33 22.91
N ALA A 86 -2.10 2.68 21.77
CA ALA A 86 -1.51 3.08 20.50
C ALA A 86 -2.02 4.46 20.05
N GLN A 87 -3.30 4.77 20.27
CA GLN A 87 -3.85 6.10 20.00
C GLN A 87 -3.17 7.17 20.86
N ALA A 88 -2.92 6.90 22.14
CA ALA A 88 -2.21 7.81 23.03
C ALA A 88 -0.77 8.07 22.55
N GLU A 89 -0.01 7.02 22.21
CA GLU A 89 1.35 7.16 21.68
C GLU A 89 1.39 7.96 20.37
N ILE A 90 0.44 7.71 19.45
CA ILE A 90 0.33 8.46 18.19
C ILE A 90 -0.03 9.93 18.46
N GLN A 91 -0.92 10.19 19.42
CA GLN A 91 -1.39 11.53 19.75
C GLN A 91 -0.28 12.45 20.27
N GLU A 92 0.74 11.89 20.93
CA GLU A 92 1.94 12.64 21.34
C GLU A 92 2.80 13.09 20.14
N LEU A 93 2.66 12.42 19.00
CA LEU A 93 3.45 12.69 17.80
C LEU A 93 2.73 13.59 16.81
N ILE A 94 1.41 13.77 16.89
CA ILE A 94 0.64 14.54 15.91
C ILE A 94 0.02 15.81 16.52
N PRO A 95 -0.28 16.85 15.71
CA PRO A 95 -1.02 18.01 16.19
C PRO A 95 -2.41 17.62 16.73
N GLY A 96 -2.96 18.43 17.63
CA GLY A 96 -4.27 18.14 18.26
C GLY A 96 -5.48 18.13 17.30
N PHE A 97 -5.31 18.59 16.07
CA PHE A 97 -6.31 18.51 14.99
C PHE A 97 -6.06 17.36 14.00
N GLY A 98 -5.02 16.55 14.22
CA GLY A 98 -4.84 15.28 13.53
C GLY A 98 -5.73 14.17 14.10
N ASN A 99 -5.67 12.99 13.50
CA ASN A 99 -6.42 11.82 13.93
C ASN A 99 -5.48 10.69 14.30
N ALA A 100 -5.47 10.28 15.58
CA ALA A 100 -4.65 9.17 16.06
C ALA A 100 -5.30 7.78 15.84
N LYS A 101 -6.56 7.73 15.40
CA LYS A 101 -7.26 6.48 15.05
C LYS A 101 -6.78 5.96 13.70
N ASN A 102 -7.34 4.85 13.24
CA ASN A 102 -7.15 4.34 11.90
C ASN A 102 -8.29 4.84 11.00
N PRO A 103 -8.04 5.55 9.89
CA PRO A 103 -6.74 6.00 9.36
C PRO A 103 -6.05 7.07 10.21
N VAL A 104 -4.73 6.97 10.36
CA VAL A 104 -3.93 8.02 11.02
C VAL A 104 -3.81 9.22 10.08
N ASP A 105 -4.18 10.40 10.58
CA ASP A 105 -3.97 11.68 9.90
C ASP A 105 -2.81 12.44 10.55
N LEU A 106 -1.66 12.40 9.87
CA LEU A 106 -0.43 13.12 10.24
C LEU A 106 -0.52 14.62 9.93
N THR A 107 -1.59 15.07 9.27
CA THR A 107 -1.86 16.44 8.82
C THR A 107 -0.91 16.96 7.74
N ALA A 108 -1.32 18.02 7.04
CA ALA A 108 -0.49 18.71 6.06
C ALA A 108 0.69 19.52 6.69
N THR A 109 0.90 19.42 8.00
CA THR A 109 2.05 20.05 8.67
C THR A 109 3.38 19.35 8.39
N LEU A 110 3.32 18.11 7.86
CA LEU A 110 4.50 17.33 7.41
C LEU A 110 5.58 17.19 8.50
N ASN A 111 5.15 16.97 9.74
CA ASN A 111 6.08 16.76 10.84
C ASN A 111 6.88 15.45 10.63
N MET A 112 8.20 15.60 10.48
CA MET A 112 9.10 14.47 10.20
C MET A 112 9.13 13.44 11.34
N ASN A 113 9.00 13.89 12.59
CA ASN A 113 9.00 13.01 13.76
C ASN A 113 7.77 12.08 13.73
N SER A 114 6.58 12.60 13.39
CA SER A 114 5.38 11.79 13.24
C SER A 114 5.53 10.79 12.09
N PHE A 115 6.03 11.25 10.95
CA PHE A 115 6.17 10.43 9.74
C PHE A 115 7.10 9.22 9.95
N LEU A 116 8.20 9.41 10.67
CA LEU A 116 9.18 8.34 10.89
C LEU A 116 8.79 7.37 12.00
N ASN A 117 8.04 7.80 13.02
CA ASN A 117 7.79 6.98 14.22
C ASN A 117 6.39 6.33 14.26
N VAL A 118 5.35 6.98 13.71
CA VAL A 118 4.00 6.40 13.67
C VAL A 118 3.96 5.02 12.98
N PRO A 119 4.70 4.78 11.87
CA PRO A 119 4.77 3.45 11.26
C PRO A 119 5.20 2.33 12.22
N ASP A 120 6.13 2.59 13.16
CA ASP A 120 6.55 1.57 14.14
C ASP A 120 5.41 1.24 15.10
N ILE A 121 4.69 2.26 15.58
CA ILE A 121 3.58 2.11 16.53
C ILE A 121 2.45 1.28 15.89
N VAL A 122 2.06 1.57 14.64
CA VAL A 122 0.97 0.84 13.98
C VAL A 122 1.39 -0.58 13.56
N LEU A 123 2.62 -0.78 13.08
CA LEU A 123 3.09 -2.09 12.64
C LEU A 123 3.38 -3.03 13.82
N LYS A 124 3.69 -2.50 15.02
CA LYS A 124 3.89 -3.29 16.24
C LYS A 124 2.62 -3.95 16.75
N GLN A 125 1.45 -3.38 16.48
CA GLN A 125 0.15 -3.88 16.95
C GLN A 125 -0.14 -5.29 16.40
N PRO A 126 -0.32 -6.32 17.25
CA PRO A 126 -0.51 -7.70 16.80
C PRO A 126 -1.79 -7.89 15.96
N GLU A 127 -2.82 -7.08 16.18
CA GLU A 127 -4.09 -7.09 15.45
C GLU A 127 -4.02 -6.45 14.06
N ILE A 128 -2.94 -5.74 13.73
CA ILE A 128 -2.69 -5.13 12.42
C ILE A 128 -1.85 -6.09 11.59
N HIS A 129 -2.27 -6.38 10.37
CA HIS A 129 -1.67 -7.39 9.49
C HIS A 129 -0.97 -6.80 8.27
N GLY A 130 -1.02 -5.48 8.09
CA GLY A 130 -0.39 -4.77 6.99
C GLY A 130 -0.62 -3.27 7.12
N MET A 131 0.09 -2.49 6.33
CA MET A 131 -0.04 -1.03 6.31
C MET A 131 -0.03 -0.50 4.89
N ILE A 132 -0.86 0.51 4.63
CA ILE A 132 -0.73 1.39 3.48
C ILE A 132 -0.37 2.78 3.99
N THR A 133 0.65 3.39 3.40
CA THR A 133 1.08 4.74 3.81
C THR A 133 1.39 5.61 2.61
N ILE A 134 1.15 6.90 2.71
CA ILE A 134 1.63 7.85 1.72
C ILE A 134 3.10 8.20 2.00
N SER A 135 3.91 8.30 0.96
CA SER A 135 5.31 8.73 1.08
C SER A 135 5.44 10.22 1.34
N LEU A 136 6.54 10.64 1.98
CA LEU A 136 7.13 11.96 1.72
C LEU A 136 7.91 11.86 0.39
N GLY A 137 7.15 11.73 -0.70
CA GLY A 137 7.67 11.58 -2.05
C GLY A 137 8.42 12.82 -2.53
N THR A 138 9.07 12.70 -3.69
CA THR A 138 9.89 13.79 -4.26
C THR A 138 9.10 15.08 -4.41
N SER A 139 7.82 15.03 -4.78
CA SER A 139 6.97 16.24 -4.91
C SER A 139 6.69 16.96 -3.59
N ILE A 140 6.48 16.21 -2.51
CA ILE A 140 6.25 16.81 -1.17
C ILE A 140 7.53 17.48 -0.70
N ILE A 141 8.66 16.80 -0.84
CA ILE A 141 9.96 17.35 -0.46
C ILE A 141 10.30 18.61 -1.28
N LYS A 142 10.04 18.62 -2.59
CA LYS A 142 10.21 19.83 -3.42
C LYS A 142 9.27 20.97 -3.00
N THR A 143 8.07 20.65 -2.53
CA THR A 143 7.15 21.67 -1.99
C THR A 143 7.67 22.25 -0.67
N MET A 144 8.30 21.43 0.17
CA MET A 144 8.91 21.90 1.42
C MET A 144 10.20 22.69 1.19
N PHE A 145 10.96 22.33 0.15
CA PHE A 145 12.26 22.91 -0.15
C PHE A 145 12.35 23.36 -1.63
N PRO A 146 11.53 24.34 -2.05
CA PRO A 146 11.40 24.72 -3.46
C PRO A 146 12.69 25.30 -4.07
N ASP A 147 13.54 25.91 -3.24
CA ASP A 147 14.77 26.57 -3.68
C ASP A 147 16.01 25.65 -3.63
N VAL A 148 15.85 24.38 -3.20
CA VAL A 148 16.96 23.43 -3.09
C VAL A 148 17.06 22.59 -4.37
N PRO A 149 18.22 22.54 -5.04
CA PRO A 149 18.41 21.71 -6.22
C PRO A 149 18.21 20.21 -5.93
N ASP A 150 17.66 19.46 -6.90
CA ASP A 150 17.43 18.02 -6.77
C ASP A 150 18.69 17.24 -6.34
N SER A 151 19.87 17.61 -6.85
CA SER A 151 21.15 16.98 -6.50
C SER A 151 21.48 17.05 -5.01
N ASP A 152 20.98 18.09 -4.33
CA ASP A 152 21.27 18.36 -2.93
C ASP A 152 20.23 17.69 -2.02
N LEU A 153 19.12 17.19 -2.58
CA LEU A 153 18.04 16.49 -1.87
C LEU A 153 18.28 14.96 -1.80
N SER A 154 19.14 14.40 -2.65
CA SER A 154 19.44 12.94 -2.65
C SER A 154 19.80 12.40 -1.27
N GLY A 155 20.63 13.11 -0.50
CA GLY A 155 20.99 12.69 0.86
C GLY A 155 19.79 12.61 1.81
N MET A 156 18.82 13.51 1.66
CA MET A 156 17.59 13.51 2.44
C MET A 156 16.65 12.37 2.02
N TYR A 157 16.47 12.11 0.72
CA TYR A 157 15.68 10.97 0.24
C TYR A 157 16.23 9.64 0.78
N GLN A 158 17.56 9.48 0.75
CA GLN A 158 18.23 8.29 1.29
C GLN A 158 18.04 8.17 2.80
N TRP A 159 18.16 9.27 3.55
CA TRP A 159 18.00 9.26 5.00
C TRP A 159 16.56 8.95 5.44
N ILE A 160 15.57 9.61 4.85
CA ILE A 160 14.14 9.39 5.17
C ILE A 160 13.75 7.95 4.86
N ASN A 161 13.94 7.53 3.60
CA ASN A 161 13.53 6.19 3.17
C ASN A 161 14.37 5.11 3.86
N GLY A 162 15.67 5.33 4.05
CA GLY A 162 16.53 4.40 4.78
C GLY A 162 16.10 4.21 6.24
N THR A 163 15.57 5.25 6.88
CA THR A 163 15.01 5.15 8.24
C THR A 163 13.69 4.38 8.24
N LEU A 164 12.76 4.69 7.34
CA LEU A 164 11.49 3.98 7.20
C LEU A 164 11.67 2.50 6.86
N LEU A 165 12.62 2.18 5.98
CA LEU A 165 12.93 0.80 5.60
C LEU A 165 13.40 -0.04 6.79
N LYS A 166 14.13 0.55 7.75
CA LYS A 166 14.49 -0.16 8.99
C LYS A 166 13.24 -0.53 9.80
N THR A 167 12.28 0.38 9.89
CA THR A 167 11.00 0.14 10.55
C THR A 167 10.16 -0.90 9.80
N TYR A 168 10.01 -0.78 8.48
CA TYR A 168 9.20 -1.70 7.69
C TYR A 168 9.73 -3.13 7.75
N LYS A 169 11.06 -3.30 7.71
CA LYS A 169 11.71 -4.63 7.76
C LYS A 169 11.72 -5.28 9.15
N LYS A 170 11.42 -4.53 10.22
CA LYS A 170 11.31 -5.05 11.59
C LYS A 170 10.13 -6.00 11.74
N TYR A 171 9.09 -5.83 10.92
CA TYR A 171 7.86 -6.59 11.00
C TYR A 171 7.67 -7.40 9.72
N ASN A 172 7.29 -8.67 9.86
CA ASN A 172 6.93 -9.51 8.70
C ASN A 172 5.49 -9.22 8.25
N LYS A 173 5.20 -7.96 7.90
CA LYS A 173 3.89 -7.47 7.47
C LYS A 173 4.02 -6.70 6.16
N PRO A 174 3.08 -6.83 5.20
CA PRO A 174 3.12 -6.04 3.98
C PRO A 174 3.00 -4.55 4.28
N VAL A 175 3.90 -3.76 3.70
CA VAL A 175 3.83 -2.30 3.67
C VAL A 175 3.77 -1.88 2.22
N ILE A 176 2.69 -1.17 1.86
CA ILE A 176 2.51 -0.60 0.52
C ILE A 176 2.57 0.92 0.64
N VAL A 177 3.33 1.55 -0.26
CA VAL A 177 3.51 3.00 -0.26
C VAL A 177 2.75 3.64 -1.42
N ILE A 178 2.04 4.73 -1.14
CA ILE A 178 1.44 5.60 -2.13
C ILE A 178 2.38 6.78 -2.37
N ASP A 179 2.87 6.95 -3.59
CA ASP A 179 3.59 8.14 -4.02
C ASP A 179 2.95 8.65 -5.32
N PRO A 180 2.08 9.67 -5.25
CA PRO A 180 1.39 10.22 -6.42
C PRO A 180 2.33 10.77 -7.50
N SER A 181 3.63 10.89 -7.19
CA SER A 181 4.64 11.42 -8.11
C SER A 181 5.71 10.41 -8.51
N ALA A 182 5.55 9.12 -8.17
CA ALA A 182 6.57 8.10 -8.46
C ALA A 182 6.96 8.01 -9.94
N ASP A 183 6.02 8.30 -10.85
CA ASP A 183 6.19 8.25 -12.30
C ASP A 183 6.87 9.50 -12.90
N VAL A 184 6.78 10.65 -12.23
CA VAL A 184 7.32 11.94 -12.70
C VAL A 184 8.55 12.40 -11.90
N ALA A 185 8.70 11.95 -10.66
CA ALA A 185 9.70 12.39 -9.70
C ALA A 185 10.03 11.21 -8.76
N GLY A 186 10.86 10.28 -9.25
CA GLY A 186 10.90 8.92 -8.73
C GLY A 186 12.06 8.56 -7.81
N GLU A 187 12.90 9.49 -7.31
CA GLU A 187 14.06 9.07 -6.50
C GLU A 187 13.63 8.41 -5.19
N SER A 188 12.65 8.98 -4.49
CA SER A 188 12.08 8.39 -3.27
C SER A 188 11.46 7.01 -3.54
N ALA A 189 10.60 6.94 -4.56
CA ALA A 189 9.97 5.69 -5.00
C ALA A 189 11.01 4.63 -5.41
N LYS A 190 12.06 5.02 -6.13
CA LYS A 190 13.14 4.13 -6.56
C LYS A 190 13.89 3.53 -5.38
N ILE A 191 14.22 4.31 -4.35
CA ILE A 191 14.87 3.80 -3.15
C ILE A 191 14.02 2.71 -2.48
N LEU A 192 12.71 2.95 -2.39
CA LEU A 192 11.76 1.99 -1.82
C LEU A 192 11.63 0.73 -2.69
N GLU A 193 11.47 0.88 -4.01
CA GLU A 193 11.33 -0.24 -4.93
C GLU A 193 12.61 -1.09 -5.06
N ASP A 194 13.79 -0.47 -5.08
CA ASP A 194 15.09 -1.18 -5.05
C ASP A 194 15.23 -2.00 -3.75
N ALA A 195 14.59 -1.55 -2.67
CA ALA A 195 14.51 -2.27 -1.40
C ALA A 195 13.32 -3.26 -1.31
N ARG A 196 12.59 -3.48 -2.41
CA ARG A 196 11.38 -4.32 -2.52
C ARG A 196 10.22 -3.89 -1.62
N VAL A 197 10.01 -2.58 -1.47
CA VAL A 197 8.75 -2.04 -0.95
C VAL A 197 7.92 -1.57 -2.16
N PRO A 198 6.71 -2.12 -2.38
CA PRO A 198 5.93 -1.75 -3.55
C PRO A 198 5.36 -0.33 -3.41
N VAL A 199 5.57 0.48 -4.45
CA VAL A 199 5.09 1.87 -4.54
C VAL A 199 4.04 1.98 -5.63
N TYR A 200 2.92 2.65 -5.37
CA TYR A 200 1.86 2.91 -6.36
C TYR A 200 1.48 4.38 -6.36
N ILE A 201 1.00 4.87 -7.51
CA ILE A 201 0.68 6.28 -7.70
C ILE A 201 -0.73 6.66 -7.24
N THR A 202 -1.62 5.69 -6.99
CA THR A 202 -2.99 5.96 -6.52
C THR A 202 -3.38 5.10 -5.32
N PRO A 203 -4.30 5.61 -4.47
CA PRO A 203 -4.89 4.86 -3.37
C PRO A 203 -5.52 3.53 -3.81
N GLU A 204 -6.23 3.52 -4.94
CA GLU A 204 -6.98 2.33 -5.34
C GLU A 204 -6.06 1.19 -5.77
N ARG A 205 -4.99 1.51 -6.52
CA ARG A 205 -3.98 0.53 -6.93
C ARG A 205 -3.30 -0.09 -5.71
N ALA A 206 -2.93 0.73 -4.72
CA ALA A 206 -2.33 0.25 -3.48
C ALA A 206 -3.29 -0.67 -2.70
N ALA A 207 -4.55 -0.27 -2.56
CA ALA A 207 -5.57 -1.04 -1.86
C ALA A 207 -5.95 -2.35 -2.57
N ASP A 208 -6.02 -2.34 -3.91
CA ASP A 208 -6.28 -3.53 -4.72
C ASP A 208 -5.18 -4.57 -4.59
N VAL A 209 -3.93 -4.11 -4.58
CA VAL A 209 -2.78 -4.99 -4.36
C VAL A 209 -2.82 -5.58 -2.95
N MET A 210 -3.14 -4.79 -1.91
CA MET A 210 -3.32 -5.35 -0.56
C MET A 210 -4.44 -6.40 -0.53
N GLY A 211 -5.54 -6.15 -1.25
CA GLY A 211 -6.62 -7.11 -1.46
C GLY A 211 -6.16 -8.41 -2.13
N VAL A 212 -5.31 -8.31 -3.16
CA VAL A 212 -4.69 -9.44 -3.85
C VAL A 212 -3.80 -10.26 -2.92
N LEU A 213 -2.96 -9.61 -2.12
CA LEU A 213 -2.12 -10.29 -1.13
C LEU A 213 -2.97 -11.09 -0.13
N TYR A 214 -4.05 -10.48 0.39
CA TYR A 214 -4.93 -11.16 1.32
C TYR A 214 -5.73 -12.30 0.66
N ARG A 215 -6.25 -12.13 -0.56
CA ARG A 215 -6.90 -13.21 -1.32
C ARG A 215 -5.95 -14.38 -1.54
N ARG A 216 -4.65 -14.10 -1.79
CA ARG A 216 -3.63 -15.14 -1.90
C ARG A 216 -3.45 -15.88 -0.59
N LYS A 217 -3.37 -15.16 0.55
CA LYS A 217 -3.30 -15.77 1.89
C LYS A 217 -4.48 -16.71 2.13
N GLN A 218 -5.70 -16.23 1.88
CA GLN A 218 -6.92 -17.02 2.07
C GLN A 218 -6.93 -18.31 1.25
N TYR A 219 -6.42 -18.25 0.02
CA TYR A 219 -6.31 -19.44 -0.82
C TYR A 219 -5.31 -20.45 -0.26
N LEU A 220 -4.11 -19.99 0.13
CA LEU A 220 -3.07 -20.85 0.71
C LEU A 220 -3.55 -21.51 2.00
N ASP A 221 -4.19 -20.75 2.89
CA ASP A 221 -4.79 -21.27 4.12
C ASP A 221 -5.84 -22.35 3.85
N LYS A 222 -6.68 -22.13 2.82
CA LYS A 222 -7.72 -23.08 2.42
C LYS A 222 -7.14 -24.42 1.95
N ILE A 223 -5.96 -24.41 1.31
CA ILE A 223 -5.31 -25.62 0.80
C ILE A 223 -4.24 -26.19 1.76
N GLY A 224 -3.99 -25.53 2.89
CA GLY A 224 -3.01 -25.94 3.90
C GLY A 224 -1.56 -25.81 3.45
N ALA A 225 -1.25 -24.78 2.65
CA ALA A 225 0.10 -24.50 2.10
C ALA A 225 0.74 -23.25 2.71
#